data_AF-A0A8J8AST7-F1
#
_entry.id   AF-A0A8J8AST7-F1
#
_cell.length_a   1.000
_cell.length_b   1.000
_cell.length_c   1.000
_cell.angle_alpha   90.00
_cell.angle_beta   90.00
_cell.angle_gamma   90.00
#
_symmetry.space_group_name_H-M   'P 1'
#
loop_
_entity.id
_entity.type
_entity.pdbx_description
1 polymer ?
#
loop_
_entity_poly.entity_id
_entity_poly.type
_entity_poly.pdbx_seq_one_letter_code
_entity_poly.pdbx_strand_id
1 'polypeptide(L)'
;MRNSLHRHLTAKLGREDWYDAAAFPLTAWGQEEIGKAKEKITAANHPITPGRVVAELQFGFWTSLFEAHYEQRSGFLPFGIRYIFPRMPKSLHSRKGIKRTLEEVRLLRNRVFHHERVVHWADLDVRHRGVLEVIGWINYELYEMAVALDRFTKVRTDGLTPWIGKLQDHWPHKE
;
A
#
# COMPACT_ATOMS: atom_id res chain seq x y z
N MET A 1 -3.79 -0.30 6.44
CA MET A 1 -4.11 0.98 5.75
C MET A 1 -5.57 1.05 5.32
N ARG A 2 -6.01 0.19 4.38
CA ARG A 2 -7.41 0.10 3.91
C ARG A 2 -8.45 0.25 5.03
N ASN A 3 -8.38 -0.62 6.04
CA ASN A 3 -9.38 -0.64 7.12
C ASN A 3 -9.36 0.66 7.96
N SER A 4 -8.20 1.30 8.11
CA SER A 4 -8.09 2.58 8.81
C SER A 4 -8.70 3.72 7.98
N LEU A 5 -8.44 3.76 6.66
CA LEU A 5 -9.07 4.70 5.73
C LEU A 5 -10.59 4.54 5.71
N HIS A 6 -11.06 3.31 5.52
CA HIS A 6 -12.49 3.01 5.47
C HIS A 6 -13.19 3.44 6.76
N ARG A 7 -12.69 3.03 7.94
CA ARG A 7 -13.25 3.47 9.23
C ARG A 7 -13.28 4.98 9.39
N HIS A 8 -12.20 5.67 9.02
CA HIS A 8 -12.13 7.13 9.15
C HIS A 8 -13.14 7.83 8.22
N LEU A 9 -13.25 7.41 6.96
CA LEU A 9 -14.19 7.97 6.00
C LEU A 9 -15.64 7.66 6.37
N THR A 10 -15.92 6.46 6.87
CA THR A 10 -17.24 6.09 7.41
C THR A 10 -17.63 6.98 8.58
N ALA A 11 -16.74 7.20 9.54
CA ALA A 11 -17.00 8.08 10.67
C ALA A 11 -17.21 9.55 10.23
N LYS A 12 -16.44 10.02 9.23
CA LYS A 12 -16.54 11.39 8.72
C LYS A 12 -17.84 11.64 7.92
N LEU A 13 -18.30 10.66 7.17
CA LEU A 13 -19.44 10.81 6.23
C LEU A 13 -20.74 10.18 6.74
N GLY A 14 -20.71 9.46 7.86
CA GLY A 14 -21.88 8.83 8.46
C GLY A 14 -22.42 7.63 7.69
N ARG A 15 -21.64 7.02 6.78
CA ARG A 15 -22.06 5.89 5.95
C ARG A 15 -20.89 4.98 5.56
N GLU A 16 -21.15 3.68 5.42
CA GLU A 16 -20.12 2.69 5.10
C GLU A 16 -19.72 2.70 3.63
N ASP A 17 -20.68 2.96 2.74
CA ASP A 17 -20.51 3.10 1.29
C ASP A 17 -20.11 4.53 0.90
N TRP A 18 -19.17 5.12 1.65
CA TRP A 18 -18.70 6.50 1.46
C TRP A 18 -18.19 6.79 0.04
N TYR A 19 -17.75 5.77 -0.69
CA TYR A 19 -17.27 5.87 -2.07
C TYR A 19 -18.37 6.21 -3.08
N ASP A 20 -19.64 6.05 -2.71
CA ASP A 20 -20.82 6.47 -3.49
C ASP A 20 -21.41 7.81 -2.96
N ALA A 21 -20.79 8.43 -1.95
CA ALA A 21 -21.30 9.65 -1.34
C ALA A 21 -21.02 10.88 -2.22
N ALA A 22 -22.05 11.69 -2.50
CA ALA A 22 -21.88 12.97 -3.19
C ALA A 22 -20.92 13.94 -2.46
N ALA A 23 -20.86 13.84 -1.12
CA ALA A 23 -19.95 14.60 -0.28
C ALA A 23 -18.48 14.13 -0.36
N PHE A 24 -18.21 12.99 -1.02
CA PHE A 24 -16.87 12.47 -1.28
C PHE A 24 -16.72 12.08 -2.76
N PRO A 25 -16.70 13.07 -3.67
CA PRO A 25 -16.64 12.78 -5.10
C PRO A 25 -15.27 12.18 -5.46
N LEU A 26 -15.29 10.91 -5.86
CA LEU A 26 -14.14 10.24 -6.45
C LEU A 26 -13.82 10.82 -7.83
N THR A 27 -12.57 10.66 -8.26
CA THR A 27 -12.19 10.88 -9.66
C THR A 27 -12.89 9.88 -10.58
N ALA A 28 -12.93 10.17 -11.89
CA ALA A 28 -13.47 9.24 -12.89
C ALA A 28 -12.81 7.84 -12.78
N TRP A 29 -11.47 7.80 -12.63
CA TRP A 29 -10.74 6.57 -12.39
C TRP A 29 -11.17 5.88 -11.07
N GLY A 30 -11.35 6.63 -9.98
CA GLY A 30 -11.81 6.06 -8.72
C GLY A 30 -13.21 5.46 -8.81
N GLN A 31 -14.13 6.11 -9.56
CA GLN A 31 -15.47 5.60 -9.83
C GLN A 31 -15.42 4.32 -10.68
N GLU A 32 -14.54 4.27 -11.69
CA GLU A 32 -14.32 3.09 -12.53
C GLU A 32 -13.83 1.90 -11.68
N GLU A 33 -12.88 2.12 -10.77
CA GLU A 33 -12.37 1.05 -9.89
C GLU A 33 -13.46 0.53 -8.92
N ILE A 34 -14.35 1.40 -8.43
CA ILE A 34 -15.54 0.99 -7.65
C ILE A 34 -16.50 0.17 -8.51
N GLY A 35 -16.73 0.59 -9.76
CA GLY A 35 -17.54 -0.15 -10.74
C GLY A 35 -17.00 -1.56 -10.96
N LYS A 36 -15.72 -1.69 -11.31
CA LYS A 36 -15.05 -2.99 -11.50
C LYS A 36 -15.13 -3.88 -10.26
N ALA A 37 -14.98 -3.30 -9.06
CA ALA A 37 -15.12 -4.05 -7.82
C ALA A 37 -16.55 -4.61 -7.65
N LYS A 38 -17.58 -3.78 -7.88
CA LYS A 38 -18.99 -4.20 -7.83
C LYS A 38 -19.32 -5.25 -8.89
N GLU A 39 -18.83 -5.08 -10.12
CA GLU A 39 -18.99 -6.05 -11.20
C GLU A 39 -18.38 -7.41 -10.84
N LYS A 40 -17.13 -7.43 -10.35
CA LYS A 40 -16.45 -8.66 -9.95
C LYS A 40 -17.16 -9.38 -8.80
N ILE A 41 -17.66 -8.63 -7.82
CA ILE A 41 -18.47 -9.19 -6.73
C ILE A 41 -19.75 -9.81 -7.30
N THR A 42 -20.43 -9.12 -8.22
CA THR A 42 -21.68 -9.62 -8.81
C THR A 42 -21.43 -10.86 -9.66
N ALA A 43 -20.37 -10.87 -10.47
CA ALA A 43 -19.94 -12.02 -11.27
C ALA A 43 -19.61 -13.27 -10.42
N ALA A 44 -19.23 -13.07 -9.16
CA ALA A 44 -19.01 -14.15 -8.18
C ALA A 44 -20.29 -14.58 -7.44
N ASN A 45 -21.49 -14.16 -7.88
CA ASN A 45 -22.79 -14.45 -7.24
C ASN A 45 -22.83 -14.06 -5.76
N HIS A 46 -22.35 -12.85 -5.50
CA HIS A 46 -22.15 -12.33 -4.17
C HIS A 46 -22.88 -11.01 -4.00
N PRO A 47 -23.58 -10.77 -2.86
CA PRO A 47 -24.24 -9.50 -2.65
C PRO A 47 -23.21 -8.37 -2.53
N ILE A 48 -23.50 -7.24 -3.17
CA ILE A 48 -22.69 -6.03 -3.02
C ILE A 48 -22.89 -5.51 -1.59
N THR A 49 -21.80 -5.46 -0.83
CA THR A 49 -21.76 -4.88 0.51
C THR A 49 -20.55 -3.96 0.63
N PRO A 50 -20.57 -2.93 1.50
CA PRO A 50 -19.43 -2.03 1.68
C PRO A 50 -18.14 -2.76 2.00
N GLY A 51 -18.20 -3.74 2.91
CA GLY A 51 -17.06 -4.56 3.28
C GLY A 51 -16.45 -5.33 2.10
N ARG A 52 -17.29 -5.87 1.19
CA ARG A 52 -16.82 -6.59 -0.01
C ARG A 52 -16.21 -5.65 -1.04
N VAL A 53 -16.85 -4.50 -1.31
CA VAL A 53 -16.31 -3.49 -2.24
C VAL A 53 -14.95 -3.02 -1.75
N VAL A 54 -14.86 -2.63 -0.47
CA VAL A 54 -13.61 -2.22 0.17
C VAL A 54 -12.56 -3.33 0.07
N ALA A 55 -12.95 -4.59 0.30
CA ALA A 55 -12.02 -5.71 0.24
C ALA A 55 -11.43 -5.96 -1.15
N GLU A 56 -12.22 -5.71 -2.20
CA GLU A 56 -11.85 -5.93 -3.61
C GLU A 56 -10.91 -4.83 -4.15
N LEU A 57 -10.94 -3.62 -3.58
CA LEU A 57 -10.14 -2.50 -4.06
C LEU A 57 -8.63 -2.71 -3.85
N GLN A 58 -7.88 -2.50 -4.93
CA GLN A 58 -6.44 -2.67 -4.95
C GLN A 58 -5.71 -1.58 -4.17
N PHE A 59 -4.45 -1.85 -3.81
CA PHE A 59 -3.61 -0.91 -3.07
C PHE A 59 -3.50 0.46 -3.76
N GLY A 60 -3.47 0.50 -5.10
CA GLY A 60 -3.44 1.73 -5.88
C GLY A 60 -4.59 2.69 -5.56
N PHE A 61 -5.82 2.16 -5.45
CA PHE A 61 -7.00 2.94 -5.08
C PHE A 61 -6.81 3.62 -3.73
N TRP A 62 -6.35 2.88 -2.73
CA TRP A 62 -6.14 3.43 -1.38
C TRP A 62 -5.03 4.49 -1.34
N THR A 63 -4.00 4.36 -2.17
CA THR A 63 -2.93 5.37 -2.27
C THR A 63 -3.34 6.62 -3.05
N SER A 64 -4.31 6.54 -3.97
CA SER A 64 -4.79 7.72 -4.71
C SER A 64 -5.60 8.67 -3.84
N LEU A 65 -6.20 8.18 -2.75
CA LEU A 65 -6.92 9.02 -1.77
C LEU A 65 -6.02 10.07 -1.09
N PHE A 66 -4.69 9.94 -1.19
CA PHE A 66 -3.72 10.92 -0.70
C PHE A 66 -3.31 11.95 -1.77
N GLU A 67 -4.04 12.05 -2.87
CA GLU A 67 -3.81 13.09 -3.88
C GLU A 67 -4.33 14.45 -3.44
N ALA A 68 -3.71 15.52 -3.95
CA ALA A 68 -3.98 16.89 -3.54
C ALA A 68 -5.45 17.31 -3.72
N HIS A 69 -6.14 16.79 -4.73
CA HIS A 69 -7.54 17.14 -4.97
C HIS A 69 -8.48 16.61 -3.87
N TYR A 70 -8.15 15.47 -3.23
CA TYR A 70 -8.96 14.98 -2.11
C TYR A 70 -8.76 15.80 -0.84
N GLU A 71 -7.56 16.31 -0.61
CA GLU A 71 -7.30 17.28 0.47
C GLU A 71 -8.18 18.54 0.29
N GLN A 72 -8.19 19.11 -0.92
CA GLN A 72 -8.95 20.34 -1.22
C GLN A 72 -10.47 20.15 -1.19
N ARG A 73 -10.98 19.02 -1.71
CA ARG A 73 -12.43 18.85 -1.94
C ARG A 73 -13.19 18.23 -0.77
N SER A 74 -12.55 17.37 0.02
CA SER A 74 -13.24 16.60 1.06
C SER A 74 -12.81 16.97 2.49
N GLY A 75 -11.69 17.68 2.65
CA GLY A 75 -11.17 18.08 3.95
C GLY A 75 -10.95 16.93 4.92
N PHE A 76 -10.79 15.68 4.42
CA PHE A 76 -10.45 14.54 5.28
C PHE A 76 -8.96 14.54 5.63
N LEU A 77 -8.11 15.12 4.77
CA LEU A 77 -6.70 15.37 5.02
C LEU A 77 -6.47 16.87 5.26
N PRO A 78 -5.43 17.25 6.03
CA PRO A 78 -4.43 16.41 6.69
C PRO A 78 -4.89 15.80 8.04
N PHE A 79 -6.02 16.24 8.59
CA PHE A 79 -6.50 15.81 9.91
C PHE A 79 -6.70 14.29 10.04
N GLY A 80 -7.13 13.63 8.97
CA GLY A 80 -7.32 12.19 8.87
C GLY A 80 -6.05 11.36 9.04
N ILE A 81 -4.87 11.96 8.83
CA ILE A 81 -3.57 11.27 8.93
C ILE A 81 -3.43 10.58 10.28
N ARG A 82 -3.76 11.27 11.39
CA ARG A 82 -3.65 10.70 12.74
C ARG A 82 -4.56 9.51 13.00
N TYR A 83 -5.63 9.36 12.23
CA TYR A 83 -6.55 8.21 12.36
C TYR A 83 -6.13 7.06 11.44
N ILE A 84 -5.54 7.37 10.29
CA ILE A 84 -5.08 6.38 9.32
C ILE A 84 -3.73 5.77 9.75
N PHE A 85 -2.85 6.62 10.29
CA PHE A 85 -1.48 6.34 10.71
C PHE A 85 -1.29 6.79 12.17
N PRO A 86 -1.93 6.11 13.14
CA PRO A 86 -1.97 6.55 14.53
C PRO A 86 -0.61 6.61 15.22
N ARG A 87 0.38 5.86 14.74
CA ARG A 87 1.74 5.82 15.29
C ARG A 87 2.73 6.70 14.52
N MET A 88 2.27 7.44 13.50
CA MET A 88 3.14 8.34 12.75
C MET A 88 3.51 9.57 13.59
N PRO A 89 4.80 9.93 13.71
CA PRO A 89 5.23 11.17 14.36
C PRO A 89 4.54 12.40 13.77
N LYS A 90 4.10 13.33 14.62
CA LYS A 90 3.40 14.55 14.18
C LYS A 90 4.21 15.39 13.20
N SER A 91 5.54 15.40 13.32
CA SER A 91 6.46 16.09 12.39
C SER A 91 6.36 15.57 10.95
N LEU A 92 5.87 14.35 10.76
CA LEU A 92 5.70 13.72 9.45
C LEU A 92 4.26 13.81 8.93
N HIS A 93 3.34 14.49 9.62
CA HIS A 93 1.93 14.63 9.21
C HIS A 93 1.80 15.60 8.02
N SER A 94 2.27 15.16 6.86
CA SER A 94 2.19 15.86 5.59
C SER A 94 1.56 14.95 4.56
N ARG A 95 0.43 15.38 3.98
CA ARG A 95 -0.22 14.63 2.89
C ARG A 95 0.74 14.40 1.73
N LYS A 96 1.54 15.40 1.36
CA LYS A 96 2.56 15.28 0.30
C LYS A 96 3.63 14.24 0.66
N GLY A 97 4.13 14.26 1.90
CA GLY A 97 5.12 13.31 2.38
C GLY A 97 4.58 11.88 2.34
N ILE A 98 3.39 11.65 2.90
CA ILE A 98 2.73 10.34 2.91
C ILE A 98 2.47 9.84 1.49
N LYS A 99 1.95 10.69 0.60
CA LYS A 99 1.71 10.32 -0.80
C LYS A 99 2.98 9.83 -1.48
N ARG A 100 4.09 10.57 -1.33
CA ARG A 100 5.40 10.16 -1.85
C ARG A 100 5.83 8.80 -1.32
N THR A 101 5.80 8.61 0.01
CA THR A 101 6.18 7.33 0.63
C THR A 101 5.30 6.17 0.14
N LEU A 102 3.97 6.37 0.07
CA LEU A 102 3.05 5.34 -0.41
C LEU A 102 3.25 5.01 -1.90
N GLU A 103 3.62 6.00 -2.72
CA GLU A 103 3.95 5.77 -4.13
C GLU A 103 5.24 4.97 -4.29
N GLU A 104 6.27 5.26 -3.50
CA GLU A 104 7.52 4.49 -3.50
C GLU A 104 7.28 3.02 -3.11
N VAL A 105 6.45 2.78 -2.08
CA VAL A 105 6.01 1.43 -1.67
C VAL A 105 5.22 0.76 -2.79
N ARG A 106 4.26 1.45 -3.41
CA ARG A 106 3.44 0.92 -4.51
C ARG A 106 4.30 0.50 -5.70
N LEU A 107 5.27 1.35 -6.10
CA LEU A 107 6.16 1.07 -7.22
C LEU A 107 7.06 -0.15 -6.93
N LEU A 108 7.67 -0.22 -5.75
CA LEU A 108 8.48 -1.37 -5.35
C LEU A 108 7.65 -2.65 -5.36
N ARG A 109 6.47 -2.63 -4.72
CA ARG A 109 5.55 -3.79 -4.65
C ARG A 109 5.11 -4.26 -6.02
N ASN A 110 4.82 -3.34 -6.94
CA ASN A 110 4.43 -3.69 -8.30
C ASN A 110 5.58 -4.34 -9.07
N ARG A 111 6.81 -3.80 -9.00
CA ARG A 111 7.96 -4.41 -9.67
C ARG A 111 8.26 -5.82 -9.14
N VAL A 112 8.20 -6.00 -7.82
CA VAL A 112 8.37 -7.33 -7.20
C VAL A 112 7.27 -8.29 -7.67
N PHE A 113 6.01 -7.85 -7.73
CA PHE A 113 4.90 -8.67 -8.21
C PHE A 113 5.02 -9.05 -9.69
N HIS A 114 5.56 -8.16 -10.52
CA HIS A 114 5.86 -8.43 -11.93
C HIS A 114 7.18 -9.19 -12.15
N HIS A 115 7.82 -9.69 -11.07
CA HIS A 115 9.11 -10.37 -11.12
C HIS A 115 10.22 -9.55 -11.81
N GLU A 116 10.11 -8.22 -11.78
CA GLU A 116 11.14 -7.34 -12.29
C GLU A 116 12.34 -7.27 -11.34
N ARG A 117 13.54 -7.10 -11.91
CA ARG A 117 14.76 -6.92 -11.13
C ARG A 117 14.71 -5.60 -10.37
N VAL A 118 14.89 -5.62 -9.05
CA VAL A 118 14.99 -4.40 -8.21
C VAL A 118 16.36 -4.20 -7.56
N VAL A 119 17.25 -5.19 -7.68
CA VAL A 119 18.58 -5.21 -7.01
C VAL A 119 19.51 -4.08 -7.45
N HIS A 120 19.24 -3.49 -8.61
CA HIS A 120 20.04 -2.41 -9.21
C HIS A 120 19.68 -1.03 -8.65
N TRP A 121 18.64 -0.94 -7.82
CA TRP A 121 18.19 0.32 -7.24
C TRP A 121 19.13 0.76 -6.12
N ALA A 122 19.78 1.91 -6.31
CA ALA A 122 20.68 2.49 -5.31
C ALA A 122 19.96 2.85 -4.01
N ASP A 123 18.66 3.15 -4.08
CA ASP A 123 17.81 3.52 -2.95
C ASP A 123 16.97 2.36 -2.39
N LEU A 124 17.25 1.11 -2.79
CA LEU A 124 16.45 -0.05 -2.40
C LEU A 124 16.35 -0.20 -0.87
N ASP A 125 17.45 0.01 -0.16
CA ASP A 125 17.53 -0.01 1.30
C ASP A 125 16.65 1.07 1.95
N VAL A 126 16.55 2.25 1.33
CA VAL A 126 15.67 3.34 1.79
C VAL A 126 14.21 2.95 1.57
N ARG A 127 13.86 2.41 0.40
CA ARG A 127 12.50 1.99 0.07
C ARG A 127 12.02 0.85 0.96
N HIS A 128 12.91 -0.11 1.24
CA HIS A 128 12.67 -1.20 2.17
C HIS A 128 12.35 -0.66 3.58
N ARG A 129 13.16 0.26 4.11
CA ARG A 129 12.84 0.94 5.38
C ARG A 129 11.50 1.67 5.32
N GLY A 130 11.21 2.36 4.22
CA GLY A 130 9.92 3.03 4.03
C GLY A 130 8.71 2.09 4.09
N VAL A 131 8.84 0.86 3.59
CA VAL A 131 7.79 -0.18 3.74
C VAL A 131 7.58 -0.49 5.22
N LEU A 132 8.66 -0.75 5.97
CA LEU A 132 8.59 -1.06 7.39
C LEU A 132 8.04 0.11 8.21
N GLU A 133 8.44 1.35 7.90
CA GLU A 133 7.92 2.57 8.54
C GLU A 133 6.41 2.70 8.34
N VAL A 134 5.91 2.52 7.10
CA VAL A 134 4.47 2.57 6.82
C VAL A 134 3.71 1.51 7.61
N ILE A 135 4.27 0.30 7.74
CA ILE A 135 3.68 -0.77 8.57
C ILE A 135 3.62 -0.29 10.03
N GLY A 136 4.74 0.19 10.58
CA GLY A 136 4.84 0.65 11.97
C GLY A 136 3.92 1.83 12.29
N TRP A 137 3.71 2.74 11.33
CA TRP A 137 2.76 3.84 11.47
C TRP A 137 1.29 3.37 11.59
N ILE A 138 0.97 2.21 11.01
CA ILE A 138 -0.37 1.62 11.03
C ILE A 138 -0.57 0.75 12.28
N ASN A 139 0.38 -0.16 12.55
CA ASN A 139 0.29 -1.15 13.61
C ASN A 139 1.71 -1.61 14.03
N TYR A 140 2.01 -1.51 15.31
CA TYR A 140 3.37 -1.76 15.82
C TYR A 140 3.68 -3.25 15.89
N GLU A 141 2.69 -4.04 16.29
CA GLU A 141 2.78 -5.48 16.45
C GLU A 141 3.06 -6.15 15.08
N LEU A 142 2.42 -5.65 14.01
CA LEU A 142 2.67 -6.07 12.63
C LEU A 142 4.06 -5.65 12.15
N TYR A 143 4.57 -4.50 12.59
CA TYR A 143 5.94 -4.08 12.30
C TYR A 143 6.96 -5.00 12.95
N GLU A 144 6.78 -5.34 14.23
CA GLU A 144 7.66 -6.28 14.93
C GLU A 144 7.68 -7.65 14.23
N MET A 145 6.50 -8.17 13.87
CA MET A 145 6.39 -9.42 13.12
C MET A 145 7.05 -9.32 11.75
N ALA A 146 6.89 -8.20 11.03
CA ALA A 146 7.54 -7.98 9.74
C ALA A 146 9.07 -8.00 9.90
N VAL A 147 9.61 -7.25 10.85
CA VAL A 147 11.07 -7.21 11.13
C VAL A 147 11.61 -8.59 11.52
N ALA A 148 10.88 -9.35 12.34
CA ALA A 148 11.32 -10.69 12.76
C ALA A 148 11.42 -11.71 11.61
N LEU A 149 10.55 -11.59 10.60
CA LEU A 149 10.51 -12.49 9.45
C LEU A 149 11.33 -11.97 8.25
N ASP A 150 11.71 -10.71 8.28
CA ASP A 150 12.38 -10.04 7.18
C ASP A 150 13.82 -10.54 7.00
N ARG A 151 14.13 -10.95 5.77
CA ARG A 151 15.45 -11.41 5.36
C ARG A 151 16.16 -10.42 4.44
N PHE A 152 15.56 -9.26 4.15
CA PHE A 152 16.05 -8.30 3.18
C PHE A 152 17.49 -7.88 3.49
N THR A 153 17.78 -7.40 4.70
CA THR A 153 19.14 -6.96 5.08
C THR A 153 20.15 -8.08 4.90
N LYS A 154 19.84 -9.29 5.36
CA LYS A 154 20.72 -10.45 5.18
C LYS A 154 20.98 -10.75 3.71
N VAL A 155 19.94 -10.87 2.89
CA VAL A 155 20.07 -11.16 1.45
C VAL A 155 20.79 -10.03 0.72
N ARG A 156 20.53 -8.78 1.09
CA ARG A 156 21.14 -7.59 0.51
C ARG A 156 22.64 -7.53 0.79
N THR A 157 23.05 -7.85 2.02
CA THR A 157 24.45 -7.92 2.45
C THR A 157 25.19 -9.11 1.85
N ASP A 158 24.56 -10.29 1.87
CA ASP A 158 25.16 -11.52 1.32
C ASP A 158 25.37 -11.42 -0.21
N GLY A 159 24.56 -10.60 -0.90
CA GLY A 159 24.69 -10.35 -2.33
C GLY A 159 24.38 -11.58 -3.19
N LEU A 160 25.04 -11.67 -4.35
CA LEU A 160 24.87 -12.80 -5.29
C LEU A 160 25.75 -14.00 -4.95
N THR A 161 26.77 -13.84 -4.11
CA THR A 161 27.79 -14.86 -3.84
C THR A 161 27.22 -16.22 -3.40
N PRO A 162 26.26 -16.29 -2.45
CA PRO A 162 25.70 -17.58 -2.03
C PRO A 162 24.93 -18.30 -3.15
N TRP A 163 24.43 -17.55 -4.12
CA TRP A 163 23.65 -18.08 -5.25
C TRP A 163 24.57 -18.49 -6.40
N ILE A 164 25.62 -17.73 -6.68
CA ILE A 164 26.62 -18.06 -7.69
C ILE A 164 27.32 -19.37 -7.33
N GLY A 165 27.74 -19.56 -6.07
CA GLY A 165 28.37 -20.82 -5.64
C GLY A 165 27.46 -22.02 -5.88
N LYS A 166 26.19 -21.93 -5.45
CA LYS A 166 25.19 -22.99 -5.69
C LYS A 166 24.94 -23.25 -7.17
N LEU A 167 24.95 -22.21 -8.00
CA LEU A 167 24.75 -22.36 -9.43
C LEU A 167 25.98 -23.02 -10.07
N GLN A 168 27.20 -22.62 -9.71
CA GLN A 168 28.43 -23.22 -10.24
C GLN A 168 28.55 -24.72 -9.94
N ASP A 169 28.03 -25.16 -8.79
CA ASP A 169 28.00 -26.58 -8.42
C ASP A 169 26.98 -27.41 -9.25
N HIS A 170 26.03 -26.74 -9.92
CA HIS A 170 24.94 -27.39 -10.65
C HIS A 170 24.82 -26.97 -12.14
N TRP A 171 25.55 -25.94 -12.58
CA TRP A 171 25.44 -25.31 -13.90
C TRP A 171 26.64 -24.37 -14.23
N PRO A 172 27.18 -24.38 -15.46
CA PRO A 172 26.89 -25.34 -16.53
C PRO A 172 27.48 -26.71 -16.18
N HIS A 173 26.81 -27.79 -16.61
CA HIS A 173 27.40 -29.12 -16.54
C HIS A 173 28.74 -29.07 -17.28
N LYS A 174 29.84 -29.34 -16.57
CA LYS A 174 31.13 -29.57 -17.24
C LYS A 174 30.99 -30.89 -17.99
N GLU A 175 30.99 -30.82 -19.32
CA GLU A 175 31.14 -31.98 -20.21
C GLU A 175 32.47 -32.71 -19.96
#